data_AF-A0AAQ3X1E9-F1
#
_entry.id   AF-A0AAQ3X1E9-F1
#
_cell.length_a   1.000
_cell.length_b   1.000
_cell.length_c   1.000
_cell.angle_alpha   90.00
_cell.angle_beta   90.00
_cell.angle_gamma   90.00
#
_symmetry.space_group_name_H-M   'P 1'
#
loop_
_entity.id
_entity.type
_entity.pdbx_description
1 polymer ?
#
loop_
_entity_poly.entity_id
_entity_poly.type
_entity_poly.pdbx_seq_one_letter_code
_entity_poly.pdbx_strand_id
1 'polypeptide(L)'
;MAAPAGRGRGRGRRGNPSHHFVWEGSFGPEEYEPPLEQFPLEGIHTFVGARRLRPYDDRREEWPKCAHGEHCVVQVFDSWIDGGRRFYRCPNGYDYYDMGNCRFAKWVDPPNHQHIDEYISYLKDRIHELEGKVKSLEEDEDKKTPLVHQPNDWKKPAGL
;
A
#
# COMPACT_ATOMS: atom_id res chain seq x y z
N MET A 1 11.90 68.90 -13.97
CA MET A 1 11.03 68.68 -12.80
C MET A 1 11.05 67.20 -12.43
N ALA A 2 10.99 66.90 -11.14
CA ALA A 2 11.11 65.58 -10.52
C ALA A 2 9.90 64.65 -10.77
N ALA A 3 10.13 63.33 -10.68
CA ALA A 3 9.10 62.28 -10.61
C ALA A 3 8.48 62.19 -9.19
N PRO A 4 7.33 61.49 -8.95
CA PRO A 4 7.43 60.02 -8.73
C PRO A 4 6.16 59.13 -8.97
N ALA A 5 6.46 57.84 -9.13
CA ALA A 5 5.80 56.63 -8.58
C ALA A 5 4.37 56.17 -8.93
N GLY A 6 4.24 54.85 -9.16
CA GLY A 6 3.01 54.07 -8.92
C GLY A 6 2.83 52.81 -9.78
N ARG A 7 3.64 51.75 -9.56
CA ARG A 7 3.22 50.41 -9.08
C ARG A 7 1.97 49.77 -9.74
N GLY A 8 2.21 48.72 -10.53
CA GLY A 8 1.20 47.72 -10.90
C GLY A 8 1.85 46.38 -11.23
N ARG A 9 1.91 45.49 -10.24
CA ARG A 9 2.46 44.14 -10.34
C ARG A 9 1.53 43.26 -11.17
N GLY A 10 1.91 42.97 -12.41
CA GLY A 10 1.33 41.88 -13.19
C GLY A 10 2.36 40.78 -13.40
N ARG A 11 2.69 40.00 -12.36
CA ARG A 11 3.34 38.70 -12.60
C ARG A 11 2.29 37.81 -13.23
N GLY A 12 2.24 37.82 -14.57
CA GLY A 12 1.53 36.82 -15.33
C GLY A 12 2.06 35.46 -14.91
N ARG A 13 1.28 34.75 -14.09
CA ARG A 13 1.39 33.30 -13.95
C ARG A 13 1.08 32.74 -15.34
N ARG A 14 2.13 32.58 -16.15
CA ARG A 14 2.12 31.60 -17.23
C ARG A 14 2.13 30.24 -16.54
N GLY A 15 0.95 29.78 -16.15
CA GLY A 15 0.72 28.38 -15.94
C GLY A 15 0.82 27.65 -17.28
N ASN A 16 1.19 26.37 -17.18
CA ASN A 16 1.25 25.32 -18.21
C ASN A 16 2.62 25.15 -18.91
N PRO A 17 3.14 23.91 -19.05
CA PRO A 17 2.38 22.66 -19.21
C PRO A 17 2.36 21.79 -17.94
N SER A 18 1.28 21.06 -17.78
CA SER A 18 1.21 19.77 -17.10
C SER A 18 2.34 18.85 -17.57
N HIS A 19 3.55 19.04 -17.05
CA HIS A 19 4.54 17.98 -17.10
C HIS A 19 3.99 16.86 -16.23
N HIS A 20 3.60 15.76 -16.86
CA HIS A 20 3.47 14.48 -16.18
C HIS A 20 4.77 14.28 -15.41
N PHE A 21 4.74 14.57 -14.11
CA PHE A 21 5.91 14.37 -13.27
C PHE A 21 6.03 12.86 -13.10
N VAL A 22 6.94 12.32 -13.89
CA VAL A 22 7.33 10.94 -13.95
C VAL A 22 8.50 10.87 -12.98
N TRP A 23 8.31 10.26 -11.80
CA TRP A 23 9.45 9.84 -10.98
C TRP A 23 10.41 9.07 -11.90
N GLU A 24 11.72 9.23 -11.74
CA GLU A 24 12.67 8.42 -12.50
C GLU A 24 12.33 6.94 -12.27
N GLY A 25 12.01 6.19 -13.33
CA GLY A 25 11.38 4.87 -13.23
C GLY A 25 9.84 4.84 -13.04
N SER A 26 9.08 5.80 -13.57
CA SER A 26 7.62 5.93 -13.32
C SER A 26 6.73 4.80 -13.83
N PHE A 27 7.28 3.87 -14.60
CA PHE A 27 6.53 2.68 -14.97
C PHE A 27 6.24 1.91 -13.69
N GLY A 28 5.00 1.44 -13.55
CA GLY A 28 4.59 0.66 -12.39
C GLY A 28 5.39 -0.65 -12.28
N PRO A 29 4.99 -1.53 -11.36
CA PRO A 29 5.62 -2.84 -11.27
C PRO A 29 5.52 -3.58 -12.62
N GLU A 30 6.60 -4.28 -12.99
CA GLU A 30 6.66 -5.07 -14.24
C GLU A 30 5.63 -6.19 -14.24
N GLU A 31 5.42 -6.80 -13.08
CA GLU A 31 4.41 -7.81 -12.81
C GLU A 31 3.79 -7.55 -11.45
N TYR A 32 2.53 -7.96 -11.27
CA TYR A 32 1.84 -7.84 -9.99
C TYR A 32 0.80 -8.94 -9.83
N GLU A 33 0.63 -9.32 -8.57
CA GLU A 33 -0.33 -10.29 -8.11
C GLU A 33 -1.74 -9.68 -7.99
N PRO A 34 -2.78 -10.51 -7.78
CA PRO A 34 -4.10 -10.05 -7.41
C PRO A 34 -4.13 -9.07 -6.23
N PRO A 35 -5.18 -8.23 -6.10
CA PRO A 35 -5.33 -7.35 -4.95
C PRO A 35 -5.47 -8.14 -3.65
N LEU A 36 -4.81 -7.67 -2.60
CA LEU A 36 -4.96 -8.21 -1.26
C LEU A 36 -6.36 -7.96 -0.72
N GLU A 37 -6.94 -8.93 -0.01
CA GLU A 37 -8.29 -8.80 0.57
C GLU A 37 -8.43 -7.60 1.51
N GLN A 38 -7.37 -7.31 2.27
CA GLN A 38 -7.31 -6.18 3.21
C GLN A 38 -7.19 -4.83 2.51
N PHE A 39 -6.76 -4.82 1.24
CA PHE A 39 -6.51 -3.63 0.43
C PHE A 39 -7.19 -3.76 -0.93
N PRO A 40 -8.53 -3.65 -0.99
CA PRO A 40 -9.28 -3.76 -2.23
C PRO A 40 -8.92 -2.65 -3.21
N LEU A 41 -9.20 -2.88 -4.49
CA LEU A 41 -8.95 -1.91 -5.55
C LEU A 41 -9.76 -0.62 -5.34
N GLU A 42 -9.10 0.52 -5.48
CA GLU A 42 -9.72 1.83 -5.32
C GLU A 42 -9.84 2.56 -6.66
N GLY A 43 -11.02 3.06 -6.99
CA GLY A 43 -11.27 3.89 -8.17
C GLY A 43 -11.17 5.38 -7.87
N ILE A 44 -11.31 6.21 -8.92
CA ILE A 44 -11.22 7.68 -8.85
C ILE A 44 -12.11 8.32 -7.76
N HIS A 45 -13.29 7.74 -7.51
CA HIS A 45 -14.26 8.27 -6.55
C HIS A 45 -14.06 7.76 -5.13
N THR A 46 -13.48 6.57 -4.96
CA THR A 46 -13.25 5.95 -3.65
C THR A 46 -11.89 6.37 -3.09
N PHE A 47 -10.91 6.63 -3.95
CA PHE A 47 -9.57 7.02 -3.56
C PHE A 47 -9.53 8.45 -3.02
N VAL A 48 -9.39 8.59 -1.69
CA VAL A 48 -9.16 9.86 -0.95
C VAL A 48 -10.07 11.01 -1.43
N GLY A 49 -11.37 10.70 -1.62
CA GLY A 49 -12.41 11.68 -1.97
C GLY A 49 -12.15 12.48 -3.26
N ALA A 50 -11.37 11.93 -4.20
CA ALA A 50 -11.05 12.48 -5.53
C ALA A 50 -10.30 13.83 -5.55
N ARG A 51 -9.81 14.35 -4.42
CA ARG A 51 -9.26 15.73 -4.35
C ARG A 51 -7.73 15.79 -4.42
N ARG A 52 -7.03 14.79 -3.89
CA ARG A 52 -5.56 14.75 -3.82
C ARG A 52 -5.07 13.31 -3.88
N LEU A 53 -4.23 13.00 -4.86
CA LEU A 53 -3.65 11.66 -5.03
C LEU A 53 -2.62 11.32 -3.95
N ARG A 54 -1.99 12.35 -3.38
CA ARG A 54 -1.01 12.24 -2.31
C ARG A 54 -1.32 13.30 -1.24
N PRO A 55 -1.55 12.92 0.02
CA PRO A 55 -1.85 13.88 1.08
C PRO A 55 -0.73 14.89 1.36
N TYR A 56 0.52 14.50 1.10
CA TYR A 56 1.74 15.28 1.32
C TYR A 56 2.17 16.10 0.09
N ASP A 57 1.43 16.01 -1.02
CA ASP A 57 1.74 16.66 -2.28
C ASP A 57 0.58 17.56 -2.70
N ASP A 58 0.84 18.83 -2.99
CA ASP A 58 -0.20 19.79 -3.42
C ASP A 58 -0.45 19.72 -4.93
N ARG A 59 0.28 18.88 -5.66
CA ARG A 59 0.08 18.68 -7.10
C ARG A 59 -1.27 18.02 -7.37
N ARG A 60 -1.99 18.59 -8.33
CA ARG A 60 -3.17 17.98 -8.94
C ARG A 60 -2.72 17.28 -10.21
N GLU A 61 -2.60 15.95 -10.14
CA GLU A 61 -2.37 15.13 -11.31
C GLU A 61 -3.71 14.63 -11.85
N GLU A 62 -3.84 14.51 -13.17
CA GLU A 62 -5.01 13.91 -13.79
C GLU A 62 -5.01 12.39 -13.52
N TRP A 63 -6.19 11.84 -13.27
CA TRP A 63 -6.35 10.40 -13.06
C TRP A 63 -6.05 9.65 -14.37
N PRO A 64 -5.08 8.73 -14.40
CA PRO A 64 -4.65 8.10 -15.63
C PRO A 64 -5.73 7.18 -16.19
N LYS A 65 -5.75 7.09 -17.53
CA LYS A 65 -6.55 6.12 -18.26
C LYS A 65 -5.65 5.02 -18.82
N CYS A 66 -6.14 3.78 -18.80
CA CYS A 66 -5.43 2.64 -19.37
C CYS A 66 -5.60 2.62 -20.91
N ALA A 67 -5.02 1.63 -21.59
CA ALA A 67 -5.12 1.53 -23.06
C ALA A 67 -6.55 1.29 -23.57
N HIS A 68 -7.46 0.79 -22.72
CA HIS A 68 -8.89 0.66 -23.04
C HIS A 68 -9.66 1.99 -22.94
N GLY A 69 -9.02 3.07 -22.46
CA GLY A 69 -9.66 4.38 -22.28
C GLY A 69 -10.43 4.55 -20.96
N GLU A 70 -10.40 3.54 -20.09
CA GLU A 70 -11.05 3.56 -18.78
C GLU A 70 -10.13 4.14 -17.70
N HIS A 71 -10.72 4.76 -16.68
CA HIS A 71 -9.95 5.25 -15.53
C HIS A 71 -9.32 4.08 -14.79
N CYS A 72 -8.02 4.19 -14.50
CA CYS A 72 -7.29 3.16 -13.79
C CYS A 72 -7.82 2.98 -12.36
N VAL A 73 -7.50 1.86 -11.75
CA VAL A 73 -7.71 1.61 -10.32
C VAL A 73 -6.37 1.59 -9.59
N VAL A 74 -6.39 1.88 -8.30
CA VAL A 74 -5.22 1.85 -7.43
C VAL A 74 -5.16 0.51 -6.69
N GLN A 75 -3.99 -0.09 -6.69
CA GLN A 75 -3.65 -1.29 -5.92
C GLN A 75 -2.41 -1.02 -5.05
N VAL A 76 -2.35 -1.65 -3.88
CA VAL A 76 -1.14 -1.72 -3.05
C VAL A 76 -0.24 -2.83 -3.59
N PHE A 77 1.02 -2.51 -3.87
CA PHE A 77 2.05 -3.49 -4.17
C PHE A 77 2.62 -4.03 -2.87
N ASP A 78 2.78 -5.35 -2.74
CA ASP A 78 3.22 -6.01 -1.52
C ASP A 78 4.60 -6.69 -1.65
N SER A 79 5.17 -6.68 -2.86
CA SER A 79 6.38 -7.42 -3.17
C SER A 79 7.66 -6.60 -2.91
N TRP A 80 8.67 -7.27 -2.35
CA TRP A 80 10.07 -6.82 -2.23
C TRP A 80 10.27 -5.39 -1.69
N ILE A 81 11.07 -4.59 -2.40
CA ILE A 81 11.59 -3.26 -2.03
C ILE A 81 10.49 -2.20 -2.17
N ASP A 82 9.58 -2.40 -3.10
CA ASP A 82 8.46 -1.50 -3.36
C ASP A 82 7.19 -1.87 -2.59
N GLY A 83 7.28 -2.88 -1.71
CA GLY A 83 6.18 -3.30 -0.85
C GLY A 83 5.63 -2.14 -0.02
N GLY A 84 4.31 -2.01 0.00
CA GLY A 84 3.57 -0.90 0.60
C GLY A 84 3.31 0.29 -0.34
N ARG A 85 3.99 0.38 -1.49
CA ARG A 85 3.74 1.46 -2.46
C ARG A 85 2.46 1.19 -3.24
N ARG A 86 1.75 2.26 -3.60
CA ARG A 86 0.52 2.16 -4.42
C ARG A 86 0.83 2.42 -5.89
N PHE A 87 0.12 1.75 -6.78
CA PHE A 87 0.23 1.93 -8.22
C PHE A 87 -1.15 1.92 -8.89
N TYR A 88 -1.26 2.64 -10.01
CA TYR A 88 -2.38 2.56 -10.94
C TYR A 88 -2.23 1.32 -11.81
N ARG A 89 -3.34 0.66 -12.10
CA ARG A 89 -3.43 -0.42 -13.09
C ARG A 89 -4.76 -0.45 -13.84
N CYS A 90 -4.79 -1.24 -14.91
CA CYS A 90 -6.01 -1.52 -15.68
C CYS A 90 -7.11 -2.13 -14.80
N PRO A 91 -8.36 -1.67 -14.88
CA PRO A 91 -9.47 -2.27 -14.12
C PRO A 91 -9.93 -3.64 -14.65
N ASN A 92 -9.62 -3.97 -15.90
CA ASN A 92 -10.22 -5.11 -16.62
C ASN A 92 -9.58 -6.48 -16.39
N GLY A 93 -8.43 -6.55 -15.72
CA GLY A 93 -7.82 -7.83 -15.34
C GLY A 93 -8.03 -8.15 -13.87
N TYR A 94 -7.79 -9.37 -13.41
CA TYR A 94 -7.66 -9.67 -11.99
C TYR A 94 -6.20 -9.48 -11.50
N ASP A 95 -5.24 -10.01 -12.26
CA ASP A 95 -3.80 -9.91 -12.05
C ASP A 95 -3.10 -9.37 -13.31
N TYR A 96 -1.76 -9.42 -13.36
CA TYR A 96 -0.97 -8.99 -14.52
C TYR A 96 -1.17 -9.83 -15.79
N TYR A 97 -1.42 -11.13 -15.65
CA TYR A 97 -1.48 -12.09 -16.74
C TYR A 97 -2.87 -12.29 -17.34
N ASP A 98 -3.90 -11.77 -16.69
CA ASP A 98 -5.27 -11.76 -17.20
C ASP A 98 -5.36 -11.18 -18.62
N MET A 99 -6.05 -11.89 -19.51
CA MET A 99 -6.25 -11.49 -20.91
C MET A 99 -7.01 -10.17 -21.05
N GLY A 100 -7.86 -9.80 -20.08
CA GLY A 100 -8.54 -8.51 -20.04
C GLY A 100 -7.62 -7.35 -19.68
N ASN A 101 -6.40 -7.62 -19.24
CA ASN A 101 -5.46 -6.62 -18.78
C ASN A 101 -4.61 -6.05 -19.92
N CYS A 102 -4.65 -4.72 -20.13
CA CYS A 102 -3.76 -4.06 -21.08
C CYS A 102 -2.34 -3.78 -20.54
N ARG A 103 -2.05 -4.24 -19.32
CA ARG A 103 -0.75 -4.11 -18.62
C ARG A 103 -0.31 -2.67 -18.37
N PHE A 104 -1.24 -1.72 -18.46
CA PHE A 104 -0.97 -0.38 -17.96
C PHE A 104 -0.68 -0.46 -16.47
N ALA A 105 0.49 0.03 -16.05
CA ALA A 105 0.90 0.14 -14.66
C ALA A 105 1.71 1.42 -14.45
N LYS A 106 1.42 2.16 -13.37
CA LYS A 106 2.14 3.41 -13.03
C LYS A 106 2.17 3.66 -11.53
N TRP A 107 3.32 3.97 -10.95
CA TRP A 107 3.41 4.27 -9.52
C TRP A 107 2.61 5.53 -9.12
N VAL A 108 1.85 5.41 -8.03
CA VAL A 108 1.22 6.54 -7.33
C VAL A 108 2.22 7.19 -6.40
N ASP A 109 2.94 6.39 -5.62
CA ASP A 109 3.88 6.86 -4.60
C ASP A 109 5.31 6.98 -5.14
N PRO A 110 6.14 7.90 -4.59
CA PRO A 110 7.57 7.96 -4.93
C PRO A 110 8.28 6.65 -4.59
N PRO A 111 9.44 6.37 -5.21
CA PRO A 111 10.29 5.25 -4.81
C PRO A 111 10.75 5.41 -3.36
N ASN A 112 10.90 4.28 -2.66
CA ASN A 112 11.51 4.26 -1.35
C ASN A 112 12.96 4.76 -1.47
N HIS A 113 13.40 5.57 -0.51
CA HIS A 113 14.78 6.05 -0.49
C HIS A 113 15.68 4.96 0.12
N GLN A 114 16.92 4.84 -0.36
CA GLN A 114 17.84 3.75 0.03
C GLN A 114 17.98 3.50 1.54
N HIS A 115 17.99 4.57 2.36
CA HIS A 115 18.08 4.44 3.82
C HIS A 115 16.80 3.87 4.47
N ILE A 116 15.66 3.99 3.79
CA ILE A 116 14.39 3.40 4.20
C ILE A 116 14.40 1.91 3.87
N ASP A 117 15.02 1.49 2.76
CA ASP A 117 15.08 0.08 2.35
C ASP A 117 15.86 -0.79 3.34
N GLU A 118 17.00 -0.30 3.84
CA GLU A 118 17.78 -0.97 4.88
C GLU A 118 16.98 -1.12 6.17
N TYR A 119 16.26 -0.07 6.57
CA TYR A 119 15.43 -0.09 7.78
C TYR A 119 14.20 -0.99 7.62
N ILE A 120 13.54 -1.00 6.45
CA ILE A 120 12.44 -1.92 6.14
C ILE A 120 12.95 -3.36 6.20
N SER A 121 14.12 -3.64 5.64
CA SER A 121 14.72 -4.99 5.65
C SER A 121 15.00 -5.44 7.08
N TYR A 122 15.60 -4.58 7.90
CA TYR A 122 15.80 -4.83 9.33
C TYR A 122 14.49 -5.14 10.06
N LEU A 123 13.44 -4.35 9.80
CA LEU A 123 12.13 -4.58 10.43
C LEU A 123 11.50 -5.89 9.98
N LYS A 124 11.60 -6.26 8.69
CA LYS A 124 11.10 -7.55 8.17
C LYS A 124 11.82 -8.72 8.84
N ASP A 125 13.15 -8.68 8.91
CA ASP A 125 13.94 -9.71 9.59
C ASP A 125 13.56 -9.82 11.07
N ARG A 126 13.34 -8.67 11.72
CA ARG A 126 12.93 -8.63 13.11
C ARG A 126 11.52 -9.18 13.33
N ILE A 127 10.58 -8.93 12.41
CA ILE A 127 9.23 -9.52 12.46
C ILE A 127 9.34 -11.04 12.37
N HIS A 128 10.07 -11.57 11.39
CA HIS A 128 10.27 -13.01 11.23
C HIS A 128 10.91 -13.65 12.48
N GLU A 129 11.91 -12.99 13.08
CA GLU A 129 12.54 -13.47 14.32
C GLU A 129 11.54 -13.49 15.49
N LEU A 130 10.73 -12.44 15.62
CA LEU A 130 9.74 -12.32 16.68
C LEU A 130 8.60 -13.33 16.51
N GLU A 131 8.10 -13.54 15.29
CA GLU A 131 7.10 -14.56 14.97
C GLU A 131 7.61 -15.96 15.34
N GLY A 132 8.88 -16.27 15.02
CA GLY A 132 9.52 -17.52 15.42
C GLY A 132 9.60 -17.69 16.94
N LYS A 133 9.92 -16.62 17.68
CA LYS A 133 9.96 -16.66 19.15
C LYS A 133 8.57 -16.86 19.76
N VAL A 134 7.56 -16.16 19.27
CA VAL A 134 6.17 -16.31 19.73
C VAL A 134 5.75 -17.76 19.56
N LYS A 135 5.96 -18.34 18.36
CA LYS A 135 5.66 -19.74 18.09
C LYS A 135 6.35 -20.71 19.07
N SER A 136 7.64 -20.49 19.34
CA SER A 136 8.37 -21.35 20.28
C SER A 136 7.85 -21.27 21.72
N LEU A 137 7.42 -20.08 22.14
CA LEU A 137 6.86 -19.88 23.48
C LEU A 137 5.47 -20.49 23.60
N GLU A 138 4.63 -20.38 22.58
CA GLU A 138 3.32 -21.04 22.52
C GLU A 138 3.47 -22.57 22.61
N GLU A 139 4.41 -23.16 21.86
CA GLU A 139 4.71 -24.60 21.93
C GLU A 139 5.20 -25.03 23.33
N ASP A 140 5.95 -24.18 24.02
CA ASP A 140 6.44 -24.46 25.37
C ASP A 140 5.37 -24.26 26.45
N GLU A 141 4.40 -23.36 26.25
CA GLU A 141 3.20 -23.25 27.10
C GLU A 141 2.29 -24.47 26.95
N ASP A 142 2.05 -24.94 25.73
CA ASP A 142 1.23 -26.14 25.46
C ASP A 142 1.84 -27.41 26.09
N LYS A 143 3.17 -27.55 26.07
CA LYS A 143 3.88 -28.64 26.77
C LYS A 143 3.79 -28.51 28.29
N LYS A 144 3.64 -27.29 28.81
CA LYS A 144 3.57 -27.00 30.24
C LYS A 144 2.18 -27.23 30.83
N THR A 145 1.11 -27.21 30.05
CA THR A 145 -0.21 -27.67 30.48
C THR A 145 -0.24 -29.19 30.54
N PRO A 146 -0.08 -29.84 31.71
CA PRO A 146 -0.29 -31.27 31.79
C PRO A 146 -1.80 -31.49 31.76
N LEU A 147 -2.24 -32.54 31.06
CA LEU A 147 -3.55 -33.15 31.24
C LEU A 147 -3.90 -33.16 32.74
N VAL A 148 -4.88 -32.36 33.15
CA VAL A 148 -5.55 -32.55 34.44
C VAL A 148 -6.29 -33.87 34.32
N HIS A 149 -5.60 -34.95 34.67
CA HIS A 149 -6.18 -36.26 34.86
C HIS A 149 -7.15 -36.12 36.04
N GLN A 150 -8.46 -36.19 35.77
CA GLN A 150 -9.40 -36.60 36.81
C GLN A 150 -9.01 -38.02 37.22
N PRO A 151 -8.94 -38.31 38.52
CA PRO A 151 -10.12 -38.97 39.10
C PRO A 151 -10.31 -38.60 40.57
N ASN A 152 -11.55 -38.64 41.06
CA ASN A 152 -11.83 -39.15 42.39
C ASN A 152 -13.30 -39.57 42.49
N ASP A 153 -13.49 -40.87 42.23
CA ASP A 153 -14.62 -41.67 42.70
C ASP A 153 -14.77 -41.55 44.21
N TRP A 154 -15.63 -40.65 44.68
CA TRP A 154 -16.12 -40.72 46.05
C TRP A 154 -17.34 -41.66 46.07
N LYS A 155 -17.10 -42.87 46.59
CA LYS A 155 -18.12 -43.85 46.95
C LYS A 155 -19.19 -43.19 47.83
N LYS A 156 -20.44 -43.16 47.36
CA LYS A 156 -21.58 -42.93 48.25
C LYS A 156 -21.70 -44.11 49.22
N PRO A 157 -21.77 -43.90 50.55
CA PRO A 157 -22.15 -44.97 51.45
C PRO A 157 -23.64 -45.28 51.26
N ALA A 158 -23.96 -46.57 51.34
CA ALA A 158 -25.31 -47.10 51.38
C ALA A 158 -25.96 -46.85 52.75
N GLY A 159 -27.29 -46.65 52.73
CA GLY A 159 -28.17 -46.54 53.91
C GLY A 159 -28.86 -45.17 53.97
N LEU A 160 -30.17 -45.04 54.10
CA LEU A 160 -31.26 -45.93 54.55
C LEU A 160 -32.56 -45.50 53.86
#